data_AF-A0A7Y6XR52-F1
#
_entry.id   AF-A0A7Y6XR52-F1
#
_cell.length_a   1.000
_cell.length_b   1.000
_cell.length_c   1.000
_cell.angle_alpha   90.00
_cell.angle_beta   90.00
_cell.angle_gamma   90.00
#
_symmetry.space_group_name_H-M   'P 1'
#
loop_
_entity.id
_entity.type
_entity.pdbx_description
1 polymer ?
#
loop_
_entity_poly.entity_id
_entity_poly.type
_entity_poly.pdbx_seq_one_letter_code
_entity_poly.pdbx_strand_id
1 'polypeptide(L)' 'SNGYFNRTLKEIIGSYFEHLNCPIAFGFPGGHEKKNIPLLFHQRASVEIGNEKVSIQYLDNETGQ' A
#
# COMPACT_ATOMS: atom_id res chain seq x y z
N SER A 1 6.02 -18.39 -24.79
CA SER A 1 5.66 -17.90 -23.44
C SER A 1 4.60 -18.81 -22.88
N ASN A 2 4.86 -19.45 -21.73
CA ASN A 2 4.03 -20.51 -21.15
C ASN A 2 2.63 -19.98 -20.73
N GLY A 3 1.58 -20.52 -21.36
CA GLY A 3 0.17 -20.10 -21.22
C GLY A 3 -0.53 -20.49 -19.91
N TYR A 4 0.14 -20.38 -18.77
CA TYR A 4 -0.43 -20.70 -17.45
C TYR A 4 -0.80 -19.48 -16.60
N PHE A 5 -0.27 -18.29 -16.92
CA PHE A 5 -0.55 -17.06 -16.16
C PHE A 5 -1.27 -16.06 -17.05
N ASN A 6 -2.60 -16.14 -17.06
CA ASN A 6 -3.48 -15.25 -17.83
C ASN A 6 -3.87 -13.98 -17.08
N ARG A 7 -3.38 -13.80 -15.85
CA ARG A 7 -3.68 -12.66 -14.99
C ARG A 7 -2.39 -11.98 -14.56
N THR A 8 -2.41 -10.67 -14.60
CA THR A 8 -1.39 -9.79 -14.02
C THR A 8 -1.48 -9.81 -12.49
N LEU A 9 -0.38 -9.45 -11.82
CA LEU A 9 -0.36 -9.29 -10.35
C LEU A 9 -1.43 -8.30 -9.86
N LYS A 10 -1.64 -7.21 -10.61
CA LYS A 10 -2.67 -6.21 -10.29
C LYS A 10 -4.07 -6.81 -10.30
N GLU A 11 -4.39 -7.65 -11.29
CA GLU A 11 -5.69 -8.33 -11.35
C GLU A 11 -5.86 -9.32 -10.22
N ILE A 12 -4.81 -10.09 -9.89
CA ILE A 12 -4.85 -11.07 -8.79
C ILE A 12 -5.12 -10.34 -7.46
N ILE A 13 -4.32 -9.31 -7.16
CA ILE A 13 -4.45 -8.53 -5.91
C ILE A 13 -5.80 -7.80 -5.87
N GLY A 14 -6.21 -7.19 -6.98
CA GLY A 14 -7.49 -6.51 -7.10
C GLY A 14 -8.67 -7.42 -6.78
N SER A 15 -8.72 -8.63 -7.36
CA SER A 15 -9.81 -9.59 -7.05
C SER A 15 -9.76 -10.10 -5.62
N TYR A 16 -8.58 -10.26 -5.04
CA TYR A 16 -8.46 -10.76 -3.68
C TYR A 16 -9.06 -9.78 -2.67
N PHE A 17 -8.87 -8.48 -2.90
CA PHE A 17 -9.33 -7.40 -2.02
C PHE A 17 -10.63 -6.72 -2.47
N GLU A 18 -11.35 -7.28 -3.44
CA GLU A 18 -12.58 -6.68 -3.98
C GLU A 18 -13.68 -6.45 -2.93
N HIS A 19 -13.63 -7.22 -1.84
CA HIS A 19 -14.56 -7.13 -0.71
C HIS A 19 -14.26 -5.94 0.23
N LEU A 20 -13.13 -5.26 0.06
CA LEU A 20 -12.77 -4.10 0.86
C LEU A 20 -13.25 -2.81 0.18
N ASN A 21 -13.91 -1.95 0.95
CA ASN A 21 -14.29 -0.62 0.50
C ASN A 21 -13.18 0.42 0.79
N CYS A 22 -11.97 0.14 0.35
CA CYS A 22 -10.82 1.03 0.54
C CYS A 22 -9.88 1.03 -0.67
N PRO A 23 -9.12 2.11 -0.88
CA PRO A 23 -8.18 2.18 -1.99
C PRO A 23 -6.96 1.27 -1.77
N ILE A 24 -6.45 0.70 -2.86
CA ILE A 24 -5.26 -0.17 -2.87
C ILE A 24 -4.16 0.52 -3.66
N ALA A 25 -3.04 0.79 -3.02
CA ALA A 25 -1.83 1.29 -3.65
C ALA A 25 -0.77 0.19 -3.79
N PHE A 26 0.01 0.25 -4.86
CA PHE A 26 1.08 -0.71 -5.18
C PHE A 26 2.44 -0.04 -5.22
N GLY A 27 3.50 -0.84 -5.10
CA GLY A 27 4.87 -0.37 -5.33
C GLY A 27 5.47 0.43 -4.16
N PHE A 28 5.00 0.21 -2.93
CA PHE A 28 5.69 0.75 -1.75
C PHE A 28 7.14 0.22 -1.72
N PRO A 29 8.15 1.09 -1.56
CA PRO A 29 9.56 0.69 -1.58
C PRO A 29 9.95 0.06 -0.24
N GLY A 30 9.58 -1.20 -0.03
CA GLY A 30 9.89 -1.97 1.17
C GLY A 30 10.29 -3.41 0.85
N GLY A 31 11.00 -4.07 1.77
CA GLY A 31 11.45 -5.45 1.62
C GLY A 31 12.94 -5.57 1.27
N HIS A 32 13.32 -6.58 0.47
CA HIS A 32 14.72 -6.84 0.07
C HIS A 32 15.14 -6.04 -1.18
N GLU A 33 14.64 -4.81 -1.32
CA GLU A 33 14.94 -3.91 -2.42
C GLU A 33 16.07 -2.94 -2.06
N LYS A 34 16.80 -2.42 -3.06
CA LYS A 34 17.86 -1.43 -2.84
C LYS A 34 17.35 -0.17 -2.12
N LYS A 35 16.11 0.24 -2.43
CA LYS A 35 15.39 1.29 -1.72
C LYS A 35 14.38 0.63 -0.79
N ASN A 36 14.67 0.64 0.51
CA ASN A 36 13.85 0.03 1.55
C ASN A 36 13.50 1.08 2.61
N ILE A 37 12.33 1.70 2.46
CA ILE A 37 11.81 2.73 3.36
C ILE A 37 11.07 2.04 4.52
N PRO A 38 11.39 2.39 5.78
CA PRO A 38 10.70 1.82 6.93
C PRO A 38 9.25 2.28 7.00
N LEU A 39 8.38 1.41 7.50
CA LEU A 39 7.04 1.75 7.96
C LEU A 39 7.02 1.79 9.48
N LEU A 40 6.53 2.88 10.06
CA LEU A 40 6.30 2.96 11.49
C LEU A 40 5.04 2.17 11.86
N PHE A 41 5.24 1.07 12.58
CA PHE A 41 4.13 0.27 13.10
C PHE A 41 3.50 0.96 14.31
N HIS A 42 2.21 0.70 14.50
CA HIS A 42 1.43 1.16 15.67
C HIS A 42 1.29 2.69 15.75
N GLN A 43 1.63 3.41 14.68
CA GLN A 43 1.37 4.84 14.56
C GLN A 43 0.14 5.14 13.73
N ARG A 44 -0.64 6.11 14.18
CA ARG A 44 -1.73 6.66 13.39
C ARG A 44 -1.15 7.36 12.16
N ALA A 45 -1.76 7.12 11.01
CA ALA A 45 -1.36 7.77 9.77
C ALA A 45 -2.58 8.16 8.94
N SER A 46 -2.47 9.27 8.22
CA SER A 46 -3.33 9.60 7.09
C SER A 46 -2.70 9.08 5.81
N VAL A 47 -3.48 8.36 5.00
CA VAL A 47 -3.05 7.83 3.71
C VAL A 47 -3.92 8.41 2.61
N GLU A 48 -3.29 9.03 1.63
CA GLU A 48 -3.95 9.58 0.45
C GLU A 48 -3.42 8.89 -0.80
N ILE A 49 -4.32 8.43 -1.65
CA ILE A 49 -4.01 7.75 -2.91
C ILE A 49 -4.67 8.55 -4.03
N GLY A 50 -3.83 9.24 -4.82
CA GLY A 50 -4.22 9.93 -6.04
C GLY A 50 -3.62 9.28 -7.30
N ASN A 51 -3.99 9.80 -8.47
CA ASN A 51 -3.56 9.25 -9.76
C ASN A 51 -2.04 9.33 -9.99
N GLU A 52 -1.37 10.34 -9.42
CA GLU A 52 0.06 10.60 -9.64
C GLU A 52 0.91 10.39 -8.38
N LYS A 53 0.29 10.31 -7.21
CA LYS A 53 0.97 10.33 -5.92
C LYS A 53 0.25 9.48 -4.89
N VAL A 54 1.03 8.77 -4.08
CA VAL A 54 0.61 8.17 -2.81
C VAL A 54 1.36 8.88 -1.69
N SER A 55 0.66 9.30 -0.65
CA SER A 55 1.27 9.87 0.55
C SER A 55 0.82 9.16 1.81
N ILE A 56 1.78 8.93 2.70
CA ILE A 56 1.58 8.45 4.06
C ILE A 56 2.09 9.54 4.98
N GLN A 57 1.22 10.10 5.80
CA GLN A 57 1.56 11.09 6.81
C GLN A 57 1.30 10.51 8.20
N TYR A 58 2.35 10.36 9.00
CA TYR A 58 2.20 9.98 10.40
C TYR A 58 1.60 11.15 11.19
N LEU A 59 0.54 10.85 11.93
CA LEU A 59 -0.16 11.83 12.76
C LEU A 59 0.43 11.76 14.16
N ASP A 60 0.52 12.91 14.83
CA ASP A 60 0.91 12.93 16.23
C ASP A 60 -0.12 12.16 17.05
N ASN A 61 0.36 11.39 18.03
CA ASN A 61 -0.53 10.87 19.05
C ASN A 61 -1.05 12.06 19.82
N GLU A 62 -2.37 12.23 19.91
CA GLU A 62 -2.97 13.16 20.86
C GLU A 62 -2.34 12.87 22.22
N THR A 63 -1.48 13.76 22.69
CA THR A 63 -1.05 13.77 24.08
C THR A 63 -2.31 14.02 24.87
N GLY A 64 -2.91 12.94 25.39
CA GLY A 64 -3.99 13.03 26.36
C GLY A 64 -3.53 13.96 27.48
N GLN A 65 -4.26 15.05 27.67
CA GLN A 65 -4.28 15.80 28.93
C GLN A 65 -4.94 14.95 30.02
#